data_AF-A0AAV8XQN1-F1
#
_entry.id   AF-A0AAV8XQN1-F1
#
_cell.length_a   1.000
_cell.length_b   1.000
_cell.length_c   1.000
_cell.angle_alpha   90.00
_cell.angle_beta   90.00
_cell.angle_gamma   90.00
#
_symmetry.space_group_name_H-M   'P 1'
#
loop_
_entity.id
_entity.type
_entity.pdbx_description
1 polymer ?
#
loop_
_entity_poly.entity_id
_entity_poly.type
_entity_poly.pdbx_seq_one_letter_code
_entity_poly.pdbx_strand_id
1 'polypeptide(L)'
;MACRATRTLVDINTKCLSSLIHSNTEACISALFRKRINTSVKHSPNFDWVVAHVGSCFPNTVITRVLSCGLKDFCQNKSYDQGCNSPKLKSVVGILGHLAGSHVQDIRKAILEMFTWSLRETFEDTDAVRLQKKATVPYILQLVYLSSTLLSSICVDTKNTLKVEVIGRLYHFIEDWCKYFGTPEALEELITTLILRCESGGIQIIHLLLDCILVTKIRGSDQMKNDIIEKAKEILQNVLYEIDESIRHNNPVEIMSSFSKEINEINNMLLSPSKVVYEMAGQLVVFLGTSKKIKGFKKVNRILKRLCTYSKVAKVLALRELLERALFRNDNGLFGAVNNEHDDEDEKMLLKQNKKINKTIPLTKHSSVFNGGIIGSGKRKSIAPEQLPADIISDNIYHLINAIKACCALPEEHKYTDMSLDSMTLLSLLLVQFVSPDVMYNGLPWPEEEFSKVTMERDLFIRRMFANTPLLWELLSFVAVYRPAICYCSVIIRALTATLIHQWKSMGEQSKDDDSENYKMLMETTIKVIDVMALGQLLPPPLSSIRDVIPLLKCYEIVAILRESVWCYMRDHIPSPALFGCDSNGINWRDPIIARPPEVYTNTLRIIMQRNIKSLGHMYAQMFINIPRHE
;
A
#
# COMPACT_ATOMS: atom_id res chain seq x y z
N MET A 1 -21.88 12.65 40.86
CA MET A 1 -22.59 12.45 42.14
C MET A 1 -23.66 13.53 42.30
N ALA A 2 -24.93 13.17 42.55
CA ALA A 2 -26.02 14.13 42.78
C ALA A 2 -26.28 14.44 44.28
N CYS A 3 -25.88 13.56 45.22
CA CYS A 3 -26.12 13.76 46.66
C CYS A 3 -24.86 14.26 47.38
N ARG A 4 -24.91 15.48 47.91
CA ARG A 4 -23.81 16.14 48.64
C ARG A 4 -23.53 15.51 50.01
N ALA A 5 -24.57 15.01 50.69
CA ALA A 5 -24.44 14.40 52.01
C ALA A 5 -23.58 13.13 51.98
N THR A 6 -23.83 12.24 51.01
CA THR A 6 -23.06 10.99 50.83
C THR A 6 -21.60 11.27 50.49
N ARG A 7 -21.33 12.26 49.63
CA ARG A 7 -19.96 12.67 49.31
C ARG A 7 -19.20 13.16 50.55
N THR A 8 -19.84 14.01 51.35
CA THR A 8 -19.23 14.55 52.57
C THR A 8 -18.94 13.45 53.60
N LEU A 9 -19.83 12.47 53.74
CA LEU A 9 -19.64 11.32 54.64
C LEU A 9 -18.51 10.41 54.17
N VAL A 10 -18.39 10.18 52.86
CA VAL A 10 -17.26 9.44 52.27
C VAL A 10 -15.95 10.20 52.48
N ASP A 11 -15.93 11.52 52.27
CA ASP A 11 -14.74 12.37 52.42
C ASP A 11 -14.27 12.49 53.88
N ILE A 12 -15.19 12.47 54.85
CA ILE A 12 -14.86 12.38 56.28
C ILE A 12 -14.25 11.01 56.58
N ASN A 13 -14.81 9.95 56.02
CA ASN A 13 -14.31 8.59 56.23
C ASN A 13 -12.90 8.38 55.65
N THR A 14 -12.59 8.94 54.48
CA THR A 14 -11.23 8.95 53.93
C THR A 14 -10.25 9.71 54.81
N LYS A 15 -10.64 10.85 55.37
CA LYS A 15 -9.79 11.62 56.32
C LYS A 15 -9.57 10.88 57.65
N CYS A 16 -10.58 10.20 58.17
CA CYS A 16 -10.42 9.35 59.35
C CYS A 16 -9.45 8.20 59.07
N LEU A 17 -9.58 7.56 57.90
CA LEU A 17 -8.69 6.48 57.48
C LEU A 17 -7.25 6.97 57.28
N SER A 18 -7.03 8.17 56.71
CA SER A 18 -5.67 8.71 56.57
C SER A 18 -5.00 9.01 57.91
N SER A 19 -5.76 9.39 58.94
CA SER A 19 -5.23 9.62 60.29
C SER A 19 -4.91 8.32 61.05
N LEU A 20 -5.72 7.27 60.89
CA LEU A 20 -5.59 5.96 61.56
C LEU A 20 -4.45 5.09 61.02
N ILE A 21 -3.86 5.48 59.89
CA ILE A 21 -2.85 4.70 59.17
C ILE A 21 -1.50 4.68 59.89
N HIS A 22 -1.15 5.67 60.71
CA HIS A 22 0.17 5.69 61.36
C HIS A 22 0.34 4.66 62.49
N SER A 23 -0.73 4.00 62.96
CA SER A 23 -0.70 3.13 64.16
C SER A 23 -0.95 1.64 63.91
N ASN A 24 -1.70 1.25 62.87
CA ASN A 24 -1.97 -0.17 62.53
C ASN A 24 -2.55 -0.30 61.11
N THR A 25 -1.75 0.07 60.11
CA THR A 25 -2.11 0.11 58.68
C THR A 25 -2.74 -1.17 58.16
N GLU A 26 -2.13 -2.33 58.40
CA GLU A 26 -2.47 -3.54 57.63
C GLU A 26 -3.75 -4.23 58.10
N ALA A 27 -4.01 -4.29 59.39
CA ALA A 27 -5.17 -5.00 59.94
C ALA A 27 -6.49 -4.23 59.72
N CYS A 28 -6.47 -2.90 59.94
CA CYS A 28 -7.64 -2.04 59.75
C CYS A 28 -8.04 -1.94 58.27
N ILE A 29 -7.09 -1.75 57.36
CA ILE A 29 -7.35 -1.69 55.92
C ILE A 29 -7.82 -3.06 55.41
N SER A 30 -7.18 -4.16 55.85
CA SER A 30 -7.58 -5.53 55.47
C SER A 30 -9.02 -5.86 55.88
N ALA A 31 -9.42 -5.54 57.11
CA ALA A 31 -10.78 -5.82 57.59
C ALA A 31 -11.84 -4.94 56.91
N LEU A 32 -11.57 -3.64 56.75
CA LEU A 32 -12.50 -2.69 56.12
C LEU A 32 -12.67 -2.95 54.62
N PHE A 33 -11.59 -3.16 53.88
CA PHE A 33 -11.68 -3.43 52.45
C PHE A 33 -12.23 -4.82 52.17
N ARG A 34 -11.83 -5.87 52.91
CA ARG A 34 -12.41 -7.21 52.75
C ARG A 34 -13.91 -7.20 53.02
N LYS A 35 -14.35 -6.49 54.06
CA LYS A 35 -15.79 -6.35 54.37
C LYS A 35 -16.51 -5.51 53.31
N ARG A 36 -15.92 -4.42 52.82
CA ARG A 36 -16.51 -3.58 51.76
C ARG A 36 -16.55 -4.27 50.40
N ILE A 37 -15.55 -5.07 50.04
CA ILE A 37 -15.56 -5.89 48.81
C ILE A 37 -16.63 -6.98 48.93
N ASN A 38 -16.72 -7.69 50.07
CA ASN A 38 -17.79 -8.65 50.29
C ASN A 38 -19.19 -8.00 50.30
N THR A 39 -19.29 -6.71 50.64
CA THR A 39 -20.54 -5.93 50.59
C THR A 39 -20.78 -5.35 49.19
N SER A 40 -19.74 -4.98 48.43
CA SER A 40 -19.86 -4.55 47.04
C SER A 40 -20.35 -5.71 46.18
N VAL A 41 -19.95 -6.95 46.47
CA VAL A 41 -20.47 -8.14 45.77
C VAL A 41 -21.99 -8.31 45.94
N LYS A 42 -22.57 -7.84 47.05
CA LYS A 42 -24.02 -7.86 47.28
C LYS A 42 -24.77 -6.67 46.67
N HIS A 43 -24.07 -5.57 46.35
CA HIS A 43 -24.66 -4.31 45.87
C HIS A 43 -23.95 -3.72 44.62
N SER A 44 -23.20 -4.55 43.89
CA SER A 44 -22.55 -4.18 42.62
C SER A 44 -23.64 -3.97 41.58
N PRO A 45 -23.55 -2.93 40.72
CA PRO A 45 -22.40 -2.05 40.45
C PRO A 45 -22.34 -0.73 41.25
N ASN A 46 -23.28 -0.48 42.16
CA ASN A 46 -23.50 0.86 42.73
C ASN A 46 -22.46 1.31 43.78
N PHE A 47 -21.66 0.39 44.32
CA PHE A 47 -20.66 0.67 45.37
C PHE A 47 -19.20 0.62 44.88
N ASP A 48 -18.95 0.23 43.63
CA ASP A 48 -17.60 0.04 43.09
C ASP A 48 -16.84 1.38 42.99
N TRP A 49 -17.54 2.47 42.64
CA TRP A 49 -16.98 3.83 42.62
C TRP A 49 -16.59 4.34 44.03
N VAL A 50 -17.28 3.91 45.10
CA VAL A 50 -16.95 4.33 46.48
C VAL A 50 -15.62 3.72 46.89
N VAL A 51 -15.43 2.43 46.58
CA VAL A 51 -14.17 1.73 46.83
C VAL A 51 -13.04 2.34 46.02
N ALA A 52 -13.28 2.71 44.76
CA ALA A 52 -12.33 3.44 43.94
C ALA A 52 -11.99 4.85 44.49
N HIS A 53 -12.98 5.61 44.96
CA HIS A 53 -12.76 6.95 45.55
C HIS A 53 -11.92 6.88 46.82
N VAL A 54 -12.22 5.93 47.72
CA VAL A 54 -11.38 5.69 48.91
C VAL A 54 -10.00 5.13 48.53
N GLY A 55 -9.94 4.32 47.47
CA GLY A 55 -8.70 3.76 46.91
C GLY A 55 -7.76 4.79 46.29
N SER A 56 -8.28 5.90 45.77
CA SER A 56 -7.47 7.00 45.22
C SER A 56 -6.53 7.64 46.25
N CYS A 57 -6.88 7.58 47.55
CA CYS A 57 -6.04 8.10 48.63
C CYS A 57 -4.87 7.16 48.96
N PHE A 58 -4.96 5.86 48.62
CA PHE A 58 -3.97 4.82 48.92
C PHE A 58 -3.85 3.82 47.76
N PRO A 59 -3.41 4.27 46.57
CA PRO A 59 -3.51 3.48 45.34
C PRO A 59 -2.73 2.17 45.45
N ASN A 60 -1.47 2.20 45.89
CA ASN A 60 -0.61 1.01 45.95
C ASN A 60 -1.17 -0.11 46.85
N THR A 61 -1.63 0.22 48.05
CA THR A 61 -2.16 -0.78 49.00
C THR A 61 -3.50 -1.35 48.54
N VAL A 62 -4.36 -0.51 47.96
CA VAL A 62 -5.70 -0.94 47.54
C VAL A 62 -5.62 -1.77 46.26
N ILE A 63 -4.85 -1.35 45.27
CA ILE A 63 -4.68 -2.07 44.00
C ILE A 63 -4.11 -3.48 44.26
N THR A 64 -3.01 -3.59 45.01
CA THR A 64 -2.38 -4.89 45.33
C THR A 64 -3.32 -5.81 46.12
N ARG A 65 -4.07 -5.27 47.08
CA ARG A 65 -5.04 -6.05 47.88
C ARG A 65 -6.23 -6.50 47.03
N VAL A 66 -6.81 -5.63 46.20
CA VAL A 66 -7.94 -5.94 45.32
C VAL A 66 -7.55 -7.06 44.34
N LEU A 67 -6.37 -6.97 43.72
CA LEU A 67 -5.83 -8.02 42.86
C LEU A 67 -5.60 -9.34 43.63
N SER A 68 -5.00 -9.28 44.82
CA SER A 68 -4.76 -10.49 45.63
C SER A 68 -6.05 -11.17 46.13
N CYS A 69 -7.07 -10.38 46.46
CA CYS A 69 -8.38 -10.89 46.88
C CYS A 69 -9.12 -11.51 45.70
N GLY A 70 -9.06 -10.88 44.52
CA GLY A 70 -9.62 -11.44 43.28
C GLY A 70 -8.92 -12.74 42.87
N LEU A 71 -7.58 -12.80 42.96
CA LEU A 71 -6.81 -14.00 42.66
C LEU A 71 -7.16 -15.18 43.58
N LYS A 72 -7.31 -14.92 44.89
CA LYS A 72 -7.71 -15.95 45.86
C LYS A 72 -9.09 -16.54 45.57
N ASP A 73 -10.04 -15.70 45.16
CA ASP A 73 -11.39 -16.13 44.79
C ASP A 73 -11.39 -16.88 43.45
N PHE A 74 -10.64 -16.40 42.46
CA PHE A 74 -10.46 -17.07 41.17
C PHE A 74 -9.80 -18.44 41.32
N CYS A 75 -8.81 -18.57 42.21
CA CYS A 75 -8.16 -19.85 42.52
C CYS A 75 -9.12 -20.86 43.18
N GLN A 76 -10.14 -20.40 43.90
CA GLN A 76 -11.15 -21.25 44.55
C GLN A 76 -12.23 -21.71 43.57
N ASN A 77 -12.53 -20.91 42.55
CA ASN A 77 -13.54 -21.20 41.53
C ASN A 77 -12.88 -21.85 40.31
N LYS A 78 -12.83 -23.18 40.29
CA LYS A 78 -12.20 -23.97 39.22
C LYS A 78 -13.06 -24.16 37.95
N SER A 79 -14.23 -23.53 37.85
CA SER A 79 -15.17 -23.73 36.73
C SER A 79 -15.26 -22.51 35.81
N TYR A 80 -15.09 -22.75 34.51
CA TYR A 80 -15.12 -21.74 33.43
C TYR A 80 -16.40 -20.89 33.42
N ASP A 81 -17.56 -21.52 33.55
CA ASP A 81 -18.88 -20.85 33.51
C ASP A 81 -19.10 -19.85 34.66
N GLN A 82 -18.44 -20.04 35.80
CA GLN A 82 -18.53 -19.13 36.95
C GLN A 82 -17.39 -18.10 36.98
N GLY A 83 -16.27 -18.33 36.29
CA GLY A 83 -15.12 -17.42 36.26
C GLY A 83 -15.42 -16.09 35.56
N CYS A 84 -15.90 -16.15 34.31
CA CYS A 84 -16.17 -14.97 33.47
C CYS A 84 -17.38 -14.15 33.96
N ASN A 85 -18.38 -14.81 34.55
CA ASN A 85 -19.58 -14.19 35.09
C ASN A 85 -19.56 -13.97 36.61
N SER A 86 -18.43 -14.20 37.28
CA SER A 86 -18.36 -13.94 38.72
C SER A 86 -18.59 -12.44 38.99
N PRO A 87 -19.59 -12.09 39.82
CA PRO A 87 -19.87 -10.69 40.16
C PRO A 87 -18.68 -10.02 40.85
N LYS A 88 -17.83 -10.80 41.51
CA LYS A 88 -16.56 -10.38 42.10
C LYS A 88 -15.54 -9.92 41.07
N LEU A 89 -15.35 -10.66 39.98
CA LEU A 89 -14.41 -10.25 38.92
C LEU A 89 -14.89 -8.98 38.23
N LYS A 90 -16.19 -8.87 37.93
CA LYS A 90 -16.79 -7.65 37.37
C LYS A 90 -16.64 -6.44 38.31
N SER A 91 -16.82 -6.63 39.61
CA SER A 91 -16.56 -5.57 40.62
C SER A 91 -15.08 -5.18 40.68
N VAL A 92 -14.14 -6.15 40.64
CA VAL A 92 -12.69 -5.86 40.58
C VAL A 92 -12.35 -5.04 39.33
N VAL A 93 -12.87 -5.43 38.17
CA VAL A 93 -12.68 -4.70 36.91
C VAL A 93 -13.30 -3.30 36.99
N GLY A 94 -14.49 -3.16 37.58
CA GLY A 94 -15.14 -1.86 37.79
C GLY A 94 -14.33 -0.93 38.70
N ILE A 95 -13.79 -1.45 39.82
CA ILE A 95 -12.93 -0.69 40.74
C ILE A 95 -11.64 -0.25 40.03
N LEU A 96 -10.97 -1.17 39.33
CA LEU A 96 -9.74 -0.87 38.59
C LEU A 96 -9.99 0.09 37.42
N GLY A 97 -11.12 -0.02 36.72
CA GLY A 97 -11.51 0.88 35.64
C GLY A 97 -11.74 2.32 36.14
N HIS A 98 -12.37 2.50 37.31
CA HIS A 98 -12.50 3.82 37.92
C HIS A 98 -11.15 4.40 38.40
N LEU A 99 -10.23 3.55 38.89
CA LEU A 99 -8.88 3.96 39.31
C LEU A 99 -7.94 4.23 38.13
N ALA A 100 -8.17 3.57 36.99
CA ALA A 100 -7.38 3.74 35.76
C ALA A 100 -7.46 5.16 35.20
N GLY A 101 -8.39 6.01 35.63
CA GLY A 101 -8.39 7.43 35.23
C GLY A 101 -7.21 8.24 35.79
N SER A 102 -6.70 7.88 36.97
CA SER A 102 -5.67 8.69 37.67
C SER A 102 -4.44 7.89 38.12
N HIS A 103 -4.54 6.57 38.24
CA HIS A 103 -3.51 5.70 38.81
C HIS A 103 -3.09 4.54 37.89
N VAL A 104 -3.04 4.75 36.56
CA VAL A 104 -2.63 3.70 35.60
C VAL A 104 -1.24 3.14 35.91
N GLN A 105 -0.29 4.01 36.26
CA GLN A 105 1.11 3.62 36.56
C GLN A 105 1.20 2.65 37.75
N ASP A 106 0.40 2.90 38.80
CA ASP A 106 0.36 2.06 40.00
C ASP A 106 -0.30 0.71 39.72
N ILE A 107 -1.38 0.70 38.92
CA ILE A 107 -2.05 -0.54 38.47
C ILE A 107 -1.08 -1.39 37.64
N ARG A 108 -0.40 -0.76 36.68
CA ARG A 108 0.59 -1.38 35.82
C ARG A 108 1.71 -2.02 36.64
N LYS A 109 2.29 -1.28 37.59
CA LYS A 109 3.35 -1.80 38.48
C LYS A 109 2.85 -2.99 39.31
N ALA A 110 1.67 -2.91 39.90
CA ALA A 110 1.12 -3.99 40.73
C ALA A 110 0.84 -5.27 39.93
N ILE A 111 0.33 -5.16 38.70
CA ILE A 111 0.11 -6.32 37.82
C ILE A 111 1.44 -6.95 37.42
N LEU A 112 2.46 -6.15 37.10
CA LEU A 112 3.80 -6.64 36.76
C LEU A 112 4.50 -7.30 37.97
N GLU A 113 4.36 -6.74 39.17
CA GLU A 113 4.84 -7.35 40.41
C GLU A 113 4.15 -8.69 40.67
N MET A 114 2.83 -8.77 40.46
CA MET A 114 2.08 -10.03 40.59
C MET A 114 2.51 -11.07 39.55
N PHE A 115 2.73 -10.66 38.30
CA PHE A 115 3.24 -11.54 37.25
C PHE A 115 4.65 -12.05 37.55
N THR A 116 5.58 -11.15 37.92
CA THR A 116 6.95 -11.55 38.29
C THR A 116 7.01 -12.39 39.56
N TRP A 117 6.09 -12.19 40.51
CA TRP A 117 5.93 -13.05 41.69
C TRP A 117 5.48 -14.47 41.32
N SER A 118 4.61 -14.62 40.31
CA SER A 118 4.18 -15.93 39.82
C SER A 118 5.32 -16.75 39.19
N LEU A 119 6.30 -16.06 38.59
CA LEU A 119 7.47 -16.66 37.94
C LEU A 119 8.62 -17.00 38.90
N ARG A 120 8.58 -16.58 40.17
CA ARG A 120 9.60 -16.91 41.18
C ARG A 120 9.21 -18.19 41.89
N GLU A 121 10.04 -19.23 41.79
CA GLU A 121 9.90 -20.43 42.62
C GLU A 121 10.65 -20.23 43.94
N THR A 122 9.94 -20.31 45.06
CA THR A 122 10.52 -20.26 46.41
C THR A 122 10.26 -21.59 47.11
N PHE A 123 11.30 -22.23 47.64
CA PHE A 123 11.20 -23.56 48.27
C PHE A 123 10.26 -23.60 49.49
N GLU A 124 9.93 -22.44 50.07
CA GLU A 124 9.05 -22.27 51.24
C GLU A 124 7.56 -22.09 50.90
N ASP A 125 7.16 -22.22 49.63
CA ASP A 125 5.78 -21.96 49.22
C ASP A 125 4.81 -23.06 49.69
N THR A 126 3.80 -22.66 50.46
CA THR A 126 2.64 -23.52 50.79
C THR A 126 1.86 -23.93 49.53
N ASP A 127 1.17 -25.07 49.56
CA ASP A 127 0.40 -25.59 48.42
C ASP A 127 -0.65 -24.59 47.90
N ALA A 128 -1.25 -23.80 48.80
CA ALA A 128 -2.18 -22.73 48.46
C ALA A 128 -1.51 -21.58 47.68
N VAL A 129 -0.24 -21.28 47.98
CA VAL A 129 0.55 -20.26 47.26
C VAL A 129 0.97 -20.77 45.89
N ARG A 130 1.35 -22.05 45.76
CA ARG A 130 1.65 -22.67 44.46
C ARG A 130 0.44 -22.68 43.54
N LEU A 131 -0.75 -22.99 44.06
CA LEU A 131 -2.01 -22.89 43.31
C LEU A 131 -2.31 -21.45 42.86
N GLN A 132 -2.10 -20.46 43.73
CA GLN A 132 -2.28 -19.05 43.38
C GLN A 132 -1.29 -18.58 42.30
N LYS A 133 -0.02 -19.00 42.37
CA LYS A 133 0.99 -18.71 41.34
C LYS A 133 0.55 -19.27 39.98
N LYS A 134 0.07 -20.51 39.92
CA LYS A 134 -0.45 -21.14 38.69
C LYS A 134 -1.68 -20.43 38.11
N ALA A 135 -2.58 -19.96 38.96
CA ALA A 135 -3.81 -19.25 38.56
C ALA A 135 -3.58 -17.78 38.13
N THR A 136 -2.38 -17.23 38.36
CA THR A 136 -2.11 -15.80 38.16
C THR A 136 -2.22 -15.38 36.71
N VAL A 137 -1.70 -16.16 35.76
CA VAL A 137 -1.73 -15.80 34.33
C VAL A 137 -3.15 -15.87 33.74
N PRO A 138 -3.94 -16.97 33.94
CA PRO A 138 -5.34 -17.01 33.56
C PRO A 138 -6.16 -15.85 34.14
N TYR A 139 -5.91 -15.50 35.40
CA TYR A 139 -6.57 -14.38 36.08
C TYR A 139 -6.25 -13.04 35.41
N ILE A 140 -4.98 -12.76 35.08
CA ILE A 140 -4.58 -11.54 34.38
C ILE A 140 -5.22 -11.48 32.98
N LEU A 141 -5.18 -12.57 32.21
CA LEU A 141 -5.78 -12.63 30.88
C LEU A 141 -7.28 -12.30 30.92
N GLN A 142 -8.01 -12.83 31.90
CA GLN A 142 -9.44 -12.56 32.07
C GLN A 142 -9.71 -11.10 32.49
N LEU A 143 -8.90 -10.53 33.38
CA LEU A 143 -9.02 -9.12 33.77
C LEU A 143 -8.82 -8.18 32.57
N VAL A 144 -7.84 -8.50 31.73
CA VAL A 144 -7.49 -7.73 30.53
C VAL A 144 -8.57 -7.87 29.46
N TYR A 145 -9.16 -9.05 29.30
CA TYR A 145 -10.29 -9.27 28.39
C TYR A 145 -11.50 -8.38 28.72
N LEU A 146 -11.79 -8.20 30.02
CA LEU A 146 -12.91 -7.40 30.50
C LEU A 146 -12.67 -5.88 30.48
N SER A 147 -11.42 -5.41 30.35
CA SER A 147 -11.11 -3.97 30.39
C SER A 147 -10.05 -3.56 29.35
N SER A 148 -10.49 -2.78 28.35
CA SER A 148 -9.60 -2.20 27.32
C SER A 148 -8.59 -1.20 27.90
N THR A 149 -8.95 -0.49 28.97
CA THR A 149 -8.03 0.42 29.67
C THR A 149 -6.86 -0.30 30.34
N LEU A 150 -7.11 -1.51 30.86
CA LEU A 150 -6.05 -2.35 31.44
C LEU A 150 -5.20 -2.97 30.33
N LEU A 151 -5.82 -3.43 29.24
CA LEU A 151 -5.12 -3.96 28.06
C LEU A 151 -4.08 -2.95 27.53
N SER A 152 -4.52 -1.75 27.18
CA SER A 152 -3.62 -0.70 26.67
C SER A 152 -2.46 -0.39 27.62
N SER A 153 -2.69 -0.40 28.94
CA SER A 153 -1.64 -0.15 29.93
C SER A 153 -0.57 -1.25 30.02
N ILE A 154 -0.97 -2.51 29.81
CA ILE A 154 -0.07 -3.68 29.90
C ILE A 154 0.67 -3.92 28.57
N CYS A 155 0.02 -3.64 27.44
CA CYS A 155 0.60 -3.80 26.11
C CYS A 155 1.91 -3.00 25.93
N VAL A 156 2.05 -1.85 26.58
CA VAL A 156 3.26 -1.01 26.51
C VAL A 156 4.49 -1.69 27.12
N ASP A 157 4.33 -2.51 28.16
CA ASP A 157 5.43 -3.16 28.88
C ASP A 157 5.70 -4.60 28.44
N THR A 158 4.95 -5.08 27.44
CA THR A 158 5.01 -6.47 26.98
C THR A 158 6.40 -6.84 26.46
N LYS A 159 7.10 -5.92 25.78
CA LYS A 159 8.48 -6.10 25.26
C LYS A 159 9.51 -6.37 26.35
N ASN A 160 9.34 -5.76 27.53
CA ASN A 160 10.31 -5.86 28.63
C ASN A 160 10.07 -7.11 29.49
N THR A 161 8.86 -7.65 29.47
CA THR A 161 8.38 -8.65 30.44
C THR A 161 8.20 -10.04 29.82
N LEU A 162 7.65 -10.12 28.60
CA LEU A 162 7.54 -11.36 27.85
C LEU A 162 8.75 -11.50 26.92
N LYS A 163 9.79 -12.18 27.40
CA LYS A 163 10.90 -12.67 26.57
C LYS A 163 10.70 -14.15 26.28
N VAL A 164 11.36 -14.65 25.24
CA VAL A 164 11.36 -16.08 24.86
C VAL A 164 11.68 -17.00 26.06
N GLU A 165 12.58 -16.59 26.95
CA GLU A 165 12.93 -17.34 28.18
C GLU A 165 11.79 -17.43 29.21
N VAL A 166 10.90 -16.44 29.24
CA VAL A 166 9.72 -16.43 30.10
C VAL A 166 8.65 -17.33 29.51
N ILE A 167 8.47 -17.30 28.18
CA ILE A 167 7.54 -18.19 27.46
C ILE A 167 7.91 -19.66 27.68
N GLY A 168 9.22 -19.99 27.64
CA GLY A 168 9.69 -21.33 27.97
C GLY A 168 9.30 -21.76 29.39
N ARG A 169 9.38 -20.86 30.39
CA ARG A 169 8.92 -21.16 31.76
C ARG A 169 7.40 -21.30 31.85
N LEU A 170 6.65 -20.56 31.04
CA LEU A 170 5.19 -20.61 31.02
C LEU A 170 4.63 -21.89 30.40
N TYR A 171 5.37 -22.54 29.49
CA TYR A 171 4.96 -23.79 28.84
C TYR A 171 4.57 -24.88 29.84
N HIS A 172 5.31 -25.01 30.95
CA HIS A 172 5.02 -26.00 31.99
C HIS A 172 3.71 -25.77 32.76
N PHE A 173 3.09 -24.59 32.64
CA PHE A 173 1.83 -24.27 33.30
C PHE A 173 0.59 -24.41 32.39
N ILE A 174 0.77 -24.67 31.10
CA ILE A 174 -0.33 -24.67 30.10
C ILE A 174 -1.38 -25.75 30.42
N GLU A 175 -0.97 -26.98 30.76
CA GLU A 175 -1.91 -28.06 31.09
C GLU A 175 -2.82 -27.71 32.28
N ASP A 176 -2.31 -26.93 33.23
CA ASP A 176 -3.08 -26.44 34.37
C ASP A 176 -3.96 -25.25 34.00
N TRP A 177 -3.59 -24.44 33.00
CA TRP A 177 -4.39 -23.33 32.51
C TRP A 177 -5.63 -23.79 31.73
N CYS A 178 -5.51 -24.86 30.94
CA CYS A 178 -6.65 -25.44 30.23
C CYS A 178 -7.83 -25.76 31.15
N LYS A 179 -7.56 -26.11 32.42
CA LYS A 179 -8.59 -26.38 33.44
C LYS A 179 -9.45 -25.16 33.78
N TYR A 180 -8.92 -23.94 33.64
CA TYR A 180 -9.65 -22.70 33.92
C TYR A 180 -10.47 -22.22 32.73
N PHE A 181 -10.05 -22.53 31.49
CA PHE A 181 -10.71 -22.12 30.25
C PHE A 181 -11.61 -23.22 29.64
N GLY A 182 -11.58 -24.43 30.18
CA GLY A 182 -12.36 -25.58 29.72
C GLY A 182 -11.70 -26.31 28.55
N THR A 183 -11.40 -25.61 27.46
CA THR A 183 -10.76 -26.16 26.26
C THR A 183 -9.50 -25.38 25.87
N PRO A 184 -8.50 -26.01 25.24
CA PRO A 184 -7.32 -25.31 24.74
C PRO A 184 -7.65 -24.29 23.65
N GLU A 185 -8.69 -24.54 22.84
CA GLU A 185 -9.13 -23.62 21.77
C GLU A 185 -9.69 -22.31 22.33
N ALA A 186 -10.39 -22.35 23.48
CA ALA A 186 -10.92 -21.14 24.10
C ALA A 186 -9.82 -20.20 24.62
N LEU A 187 -8.70 -20.76 25.08
CA LEU A 187 -7.52 -19.97 25.44
C LEU A 187 -6.90 -19.32 24.20
N GLU A 188 -6.82 -20.07 23.09
CA GLU A 188 -6.29 -19.56 21.82
C GLU A 188 -7.15 -18.44 21.23
N GLU A 189 -8.47 -18.60 21.23
CA GLU A 189 -9.43 -17.58 20.79
C GLU A 189 -9.33 -16.32 21.67
N LEU A 190 -9.20 -16.48 22.98
CA LEU A 190 -9.03 -15.36 23.91
C LEU A 190 -7.70 -14.61 23.66
N ILE A 191 -6.60 -15.33 23.44
CA ILE A 191 -5.31 -14.71 23.10
C ILE A 191 -5.40 -13.96 21.77
N THR A 192 -6.00 -14.58 20.75
CA THR A 192 -6.18 -13.97 19.42
C THR A 192 -7.02 -12.70 19.52
N THR A 193 -8.14 -12.74 20.25
CA THR A 193 -9.01 -11.58 20.49
C THR A 193 -8.30 -10.47 21.25
N LEU A 194 -7.49 -10.80 22.27
CA LEU A 194 -6.70 -9.82 23.00
C LEU A 194 -5.66 -9.15 22.10
N ILE A 195 -4.98 -9.90 21.23
CA ILE A 195 -4.03 -9.36 20.27
C ILE A 195 -4.72 -8.36 19.33
N LEU A 196 -5.89 -8.70 18.78
CA LEU A 196 -6.64 -7.84 17.86
C LEU A 196 -7.12 -6.51 18.51
N ARG A 197 -7.39 -6.53 19.82
CA ARG A 197 -7.80 -5.36 20.63
C ARG A 197 -6.62 -4.50 21.13
N CYS A 198 -5.38 -4.81 20.75
CA CYS A 198 -4.22 -4.04 21.17
C CYS A 198 -4.10 -2.71 20.41
N GLU A 199 -4.36 -1.56 21.05
CA GLU A 199 -4.19 -0.23 20.42
C GLU A 199 -2.72 0.24 20.27
N SER A 200 -1.79 -0.36 21.03
CA SER A 200 -0.37 0.01 21.07
C SER A 200 0.51 -1.20 21.33
N GLY A 201 1.71 -1.27 20.73
CA GLY A 201 2.66 -2.37 20.92
C GLY A 201 2.34 -3.63 20.10
N GLY A 202 1.43 -3.56 19.14
CA GLY A 202 1.06 -4.70 18.28
C GLY A 202 2.24 -5.29 17.50
N ILE A 203 3.14 -4.44 16.97
CA ILE A 203 4.35 -4.92 16.26
C ILE A 203 5.31 -5.64 17.21
N GLN A 204 5.34 -5.22 18.46
CA GLN A 204 6.20 -5.82 19.49
C GLN A 204 5.73 -7.24 19.83
N ILE A 205 4.41 -7.48 19.86
CA ILE A 205 3.82 -8.81 20.02
C ILE A 205 4.13 -9.68 18.79
N ILE A 206 4.04 -9.13 17.59
CA ILE A 206 4.41 -9.86 16.36
C ILE A 206 5.90 -10.20 16.37
N HIS A 207 6.78 -9.28 16.80
CA HIS A 207 8.20 -9.56 16.97
C HIS A 207 8.44 -10.69 17.97
N LEU A 208 7.72 -10.70 19.09
CA LEU A 208 7.82 -11.79 20.07
C LEU A 208 7.40 -13.13 19.46
N LEU A 209 6.29 -13.18 18.70
CA LEU A 209 5.86 -14.39 18.00
C LEU A 209 6.88 -14.84 16.95
N LEU A 210 7.48 -13.89 16.23
CA LEU A 210 8.55 -14.17 15.27
C LEU A 210 9.82 -14.67 15.96
N ASP A 211 10.20 -14.08 17.08
CA ASP A 211 11.33 -14.54 17.90
C ASP A 211 11.08 -15.95 18.43
N CYS A 212 9.83 -16.30 18.78
CA CYS A 212 9.39 -17.65 19.13
C CYS A 212 9.45 -18.64 17.95
N ILE A 213 9.19 -18.19 16.73
CA ILE A 213 9.30 -19.01 15.52
C ILE A 213 10.77 -19.22 15.12
N LEU A 214 11.62 -18.21 15.34
CA LEU A 214 13.05 -18.21 14.99
C LEU A 214 13.94 -18.78 16.10
N VAL A 215 13.36 -19.41 17.13
CA VAL A 215 14.09 -19.94 18.29
C VAL A 215 15.17 -20.91 17.85
N THR A 216 16.42 -20.52 18.10
CA THR A 216 17.61 -21.40 17.96
C THR A 216 18.26 -21.73 19.31
N LYS A 217 17.93 -21.01 20.40
CA LYS A 217 18.66 -21.09 21.69
C LYS A 217 17.75 -21.09 22.94
N ILE A 218 16.79 -22.01 23.04
CA ILE A 218 16.16 -22.32 24.35
C ILE A 218 16.87 -23.54 24.96
N ARG A 219 17.25 -23.46 26.24
CA ARG A 219 17.64 -24.63 27.05
C ARG A 219 16.37 -25.41 27.41
N GLY A 220 16.11 -26.53 26.74
CA GLY A 220 14.91 -27.36 26.91
C GLY A 220 14.88 -28.54 25.94
N SER A 221 13.92 -29.48 26.10
CA SER A 221 13.73 -30.63 25.22
C SER A 221 13.33 -30.20 23.80
N ASP A 222 13.74 -30.94 22.77
CA ASP A 222 13.43 -30.58 21.38
C ASP A 222 11.92 -30.65 21.06
N GLN A 223 11.17 -31.45 21.81
CA GLN A 223 9.70 -31.53 21.71
C GLN A 223 9.03 -30.22 22.15
N MET A 224 9.45 -29.64 23.27
CA MET A 224 8.96 -28.35 23.76
C MET A 224 9.21 -27.21 22.76
N LYS A 225 10.35 -27.24 22.06
CA LYS A 225 10.66 -26.23 21.03
C LYS A 225 9.72 -26.35 19.83
N ASN A 226 9.47 -27.57 19.36
CA ASN A 226 8.58 -27.80 18.22
C ASN A 226 7.14 -27.39 18.53
N ASP A 227 6.63 -27.71 19.72
CA ASP A 227 5.27 -27.34 20.15
C ASP A 227 5.10 -25.81 20.21
N ILE A 228 6.11 -25.09 20.74
CA ILE A 228 6.10 -23.61 20.79
C ILE A 228 6.13 -23.02 19.38
N ILE A 229 6.93 -23.58 18.47
CA ILE A 229 7.03 -23.10 17.09
C ILE A 229 5.72 -23.33 16.33
N GLU A 230 5.10 -24.51 16.46
CA GLU A 230 3.84 -24.83 15.79
C GLU A 230 2.70 -23.93 16.30
N LYS A 231 2.55 -23.80 17.62
CA LYS A 231 1.49 -22.96 18.19
C LYS A 231 1.71 -21.46 17.97
N ALA A 232 2.96 -20.98 17.94
CA ALA A 232 3.24 -19.59 17.59
C ALA A 232 2.88 -19.30 16.12
N LYS A 233 3.08 -20.26 15.20
CA LYS A 233 2.65 -20.12 13.80
C LYS A 233 1.13 -20.13 13.67
N GLU A 234 0.44 -21.01 14.38
CA GLU A 234 -1.03 -21.12 14.35
C GLU A 234 -1.69 -19.83 14.86
N ILE A 235 -1.26 -19.32 16.03
CA ILE A 235 -1.74 -18.04 16.57
C ILE A 235 -1.48 -16.90 15.58
N LEU A 236 -0.29 -16.87 14.96
CA LEU A 236 0.05 -15.83 13.99
C LEU A 236 -0.86 -15.91 12.74
N GLN A 237 -1.12 -17.11 12.23
CA GLN A 237 -2.03 -17.33 11.09
C GLN A 237 -3.47 -16.94 11.43
N ASN A 238 -3.95 -17.30 12.61
CA ASN A 238 -5.30 -16.95 13.08
C ASN A 238 -5.46 -15.43 13.23
N VAL A 239 -4.47 -14.73 13.80
CA VAL A 239 -4.46 -13.26 13.86
C VAL A 239 -4.48 -12.64 12.45
N LEU A 240 -3.72 -13.17 11.49
CA LEU A 240 -3.72 -12.66 10.12
C LEU A 240 -5.05 -12.90 9.40
N TYR A 241 -5.64 -14.08 9.59
CA TYR A 241 -6.93 -14.45 9.02
C TYR A 241 -8.05 -13.52 9.51
N GLU A 242 -8.12 -13.29 10.83
CA GLU A 242 -9.09 -12.37 11.44
C GLU A 242 -8.89 -10.91 11.00
N ILE A 243 -7.64 -10.49 10.80
CA ILE A 243 -7.34 -9.16 10.22
C ILE A 243 -7.87 -9.09 8.77
N ASP A 244 -7.64 -10.11 7.94
CA ASP A 244 -8.12 -10.14 6.55
C ASP A 244 -9.65 -10.15 6.48
N GLU A 245 -10.31 -11.00 7.26
CA GLU A 245 -11.78 -11.06 7.40
C GLU A 245 -12.34 -9.71 7.85
N SER A 246 -11.75 -9.09 8.88
CA SER A 246 -12.18 -7.78 9.38
C SER A 246 -12.02 -6.68 8.33
N ILE A 247 -10.95 -6.72 7.53
CA ILE A 247 -10.71 -5.77 6.43
C ILE A 247 -11.74 -5.95 5.31
N ARG A 248 -12.05 -7.19 4.93
CA ARG A 248 -13.08 -7.48 3.91
C ARG A 248 -14.45 -6.98 4.33
N HIS A 249 -14.76 -7.07 5.63
CA HIS A 249 -16.02 -6.60 6.20
C HIS A 249 -16.01 -5.11 6.62
N ASN A 250 -14.93 -4.36 6.37
CA ASN A 250 -14.75 -2.95 6.77
C ASN A 250 -14.90 -2.69 8.28
N ASN A 251 -14.61 -3.67 9.13
CA ASN A 251 -14.62 -3.50 10.58
C ASN A 251 -13.30 -2.88 11.07
N PRO A 252 -13.32 -1.83 11.92
CA PRO A 252 -12.11 -1.22 12.43
C PRO A 252 -11.42 -2.13 13.46
N VAL A 253 -10.24 -2.65 13.12
CA VAL A 253 -9.41 -3.41 14.07
C VAL A 253 -8.45 -2.46 14.80
N GLU A 254 -8.47 -2.49 16.13
CA GLU A 254 -7.66 -1.60 16.99
C GLU A 254 -6.15 -1.79 16.78
N ILE A 255 -5.69 -3.03 16.50
CA ILE A 255 -4.28 -3.35 16.19
C ILE A 255 -3.73 -2.59 14.97
N MET A 256 -4.58 -2.28 14.00
CA MET A 256 -4.17 -1.53 12.80
C MET A 256 -3.76 -0.10 13.14
N SER A 257 -4.30 0.45 14.22
CA SER A 257 -3.88 1.75 14.75
C SER A 257 -2.45 1.67 15.31
N SER A 258 -2.08 0.56 15.96
CA SER A 258 -0.71 0.31 16.43
C SER A 258 0.26 0.19 15.25
N PHE A 259 -0.08 -0.62 14.24
CA PHE A 259 0.75 -0.77 13.05
C PHE A 259 0.95 0.53 12.29
N SER A 260 -0.04 1.43 12.36
CA SER A 260 0.07 2.76 11.77
C SER A 260 1.04 3.69 12.51
N LYS A 261 1.26 3.49 13.82
CA LYS A 261 2.15 4.31 14.65
C LYS A 261 3.61 3.84 14.56
N GLU A 262 3.86 2.54 14.48
CA GLU A 262 5.23 1.97 14.55
C GLU A 262 5.76 1.49 13.17
N ILE A 263 5.44 2.20 12.08
CA ILE A 263 5.82 1.83 10.69
C ILE A 263 7.34 1.70 10.49
N ASN A 264 8.14 2.45 11.25
CA ASN A 264 9.61 2.40 11.14
C ASN A 264 10.16 1.02 11.52
N GLU A 265 9.51 0.31 12.45
CA GLU A 265 9.89 -1.05 12.83
C GLU A 265 9.50 -2.05 11.72
N ILE A 266 8.29 -1.94 11.15
CA ILE A 266 7.88 -2.73 9.97
C ILE A 266 8.87 -2.54 8.81
N ASN A 267 9.33 -1.31 8.57
CA ASN A 267 10.32 -1.03 7.53
C ASN A 267 11.66 -1.73 7.80
N ASN A 268 12.07 -1.84 9.07
CA ASN A 268 13.27 -2.59 9.43
C ASN A 268 13.05 -4.10 9.29
N MET A 269 11.84 -4.61 9.54
CA MET A 269 11.47 -6.02 9.31
C MET A 269 11.54 -6.40 7.84
N LEU A 270 11.10 -5.52 6.93
CA LEU A 270 11.22 -5.73 5.48
C LEU A 270 12.68 -5.88 5.02
N LEU A 271 13.62 -5.29 5.75
CA LEU A 271 15.06 -5.36 5.48
C LEU A 271 15.74 -6.55 6.18
N SER A 272 14.99 -7.36 6.95
CA SER A 272 15.54 -8.52 7.67
C SER A 272 15.92 -9.65 6.71
N PRO A 273 17.04 -10.38 6.94
CA PRO A 273 17.47 -11.49 6.10
C PRO A 273 16.57 -12.74 6.19
N SER A 274 15.70 -12.84 7.20
CA SER A 274 14.86 -14.01 7.42
C SER A 274 13.56 -13.97 6.60
N LYS A 275 13.30 -15.03 5.82
CA LYS A 275 12.12 -15.18 4.95
C LYS A 275 10.78 -14.87 5.61
N VAL A 276 10.55 -15.48 6.77
CA VAL A 276 9.30 -15.33 7.51
C VAL A 276 9.05 -13.88 7.92
N VAL A 277 10.09 -13.14 8.32
CA VAL A 277 9.94 -11.77 8.85
C VAL A 277 9.59 -10.77 7.76
N TYR A 278 10.21 -10.84 6.57
CA TYR A 278 9.88 -9.92 5.49
C TYR A 278 8.54 -10.27 4.82
N GLU A 279 8.16 -11.55 4.73
CA GLU A 279 6.85 -11.96 4.20
C GLU A 279 5.72 -11.42 5.08
N MET A 280 5.88 -11.57 6.40
CA MET A 280 4.96 -11.03 7.40
C MET A 280 4.86 -9.51 7.32
N ALA A 281 6.00 -8.81 7.28
CA ALA A 281 6.01 -7.37 7.12
C ALA A 281 5.33 -6.92 5.81
N GLY A 282 5.50 -7.69 4.73
CA GLY A 282 4.80 -7.48 3.46
C GLY A 282 3.28 -7.60 3.58
N GLN A 283 2.78 -8.66 4.21
CA GLN A 283 1.34 -8.85 4.44
C GLN A 283 0.74 -7.75 5.31
N LEU A 284 1.43 -7.34 6.39
CA LEU A 284 0.99 -6.22 7.24
C LEU A 284 0.89 -4.91 6.46
N VAL A 285 1.82 -4.67 5.53
CA VAL A 285 1.78 -3.49 4.65
C VAL A 285 0.59 -3.56 3.68
N VAL A 286 0.27 -4.74 3.14
CA VAL A 286 -0.92 -4.94 2.29
C VAL A 286 -2.19 -4.64 3.08
N PHE A 287 -2.31 -5.13 4.30
CA PHE A 287 -3.46 -4.87 5.18
C PHE A 287 -3.59 -3.39 5.56
N LEU A 288 -2.48 -2.69 5.81
CA LEU A 288 -2.48 -1.24 6.00
C LEU A 288 -2.88 -0.47 4.71
N GLY A 289 -2.58 -1.07 3.55
CA GLY A 289 -2.96 -0.61 2.22
C GLY A 289 -4.47 -0.59 2.00
N THR A 290 -5.13 -1.72 2.30
CA THR A 290 -6.55 -1.97 2.04
C THR A 290 -7.48 -1.18 2.95
N SER A 291 -7.16 -1.04 4.24
CA SER A 291 -8.01 -0.34 5.23
C SER A 291 -8.22 1.15 4.94
N LYS A 292 -7.22 1.84 4.36
CA LYS A 292 -7.31 3.26 3.98
C LYS A 292 -6.56 3.51 2.67
N LYS A 293 -7.18 3.17 1.53
CA LYS A 293 -6.59 3.21 0.17
C LYS A 293 -5.54 4.31 -0.06
N ILE A 294 -5.86 5.58 0.19
CA ILE A 294 -4.95 6.73 -0.03
C ILE A 294 -3.82 6.82 1.00
N LYS A 295 -4.10 6.58 2.29
CA LYS A 295 -3.06 6.58 3.33
C LYS A 295 -2.14 5.38 3.21
N GLY A 296 -2.69 4.23 2.82
CA GLY A 296 -1.99 3.01 2.47
C GLY A 296 -1.03 3.24 1.30
N PHE A 297 -1.52 3.81 0.20
CA PHE A 297 -0.70 4.16 -0.96
C PHE A 297 0.48 5.07 -0.60
N LYS A 298 0.26 6.14 0.18
CA LYS A 298 1.34 7.02 0.64
C LYS A 298 2.39 6.27 1.48
N LYS A 299 1.99 5.27 2.27
CA LYS A 299 2.91 4.43 3.06
C LYS A 299 3.70 3.48 2.16
N VAL A 300 3.05 2.83 1.20
CA VAL A 300 3.70 1.96 0.21
C VAL A 300 4.76 2.75 -0.57
N ASN A 301 4.47 3.99 -0.98
CA ASN A 301 5.45 4.84 -1.65
C ASN A 301 6.67 5.15 -0.77
N ARG A 302 6.49 5.36 0.54
CA ARG A 302 7.63 5.57 1.46
C ARG A 302 8.49 4.32 1.58
N ILE A 303 7.87 3.14 1.61
CA ILE A 303 8.56 1.85 1.64
C ILE A 303 9.34 1.64 0.33
N LEU A 304 8.67 1.81 -0.81
CA LEU A 304 9.30 1.71 -2.13
C LEU A 304 10.47 2.68 -2.26
N LYS A 305 10.31 3.95 -1.84
CA LYS A 305 11.40 4.93 -1.80
C LYS A 305 12.58 4.42 -0.99
N ARG A 306 12.36 3.93 0.24
CA ARG A 306 13.44 3.43 1.11
C ARG A 306 14.14 2.20 0.52
N LEU A 307 13.38 1.23 -0.02
CA LEU A 307 13.91 0.02 -0.62
C LEU A 307 14.72 0.32 -1.90
N CYS A 308 14.19 1.16 -2.78
CA CYS A 308 14.85 1.54 -4.03
C CYS A 308 16.08 2.44 -3.81
N THR A 309 16.11 3.18 -2.70
CA THR A 309 17.29 3.95 -2.26
C THR A 309 18.38 3.00 -1.76
N TYR A 310 18.01 1.94 -1.03
CA TYR A 310 18.96 1.01 -0.44
C TYR A 310 19.60 0.05 -1.46
N SER A 311 18.83 -0.42 -2.46
CA SER A 311 19.32 -1.39 -3.44
C SER A 311 18.97 -1.02 -4.88
N LYS A 312 19.99 -0.96 -5.75
CA LYS A 312 19.83 -0.77 -7.19
C LYS A 312 19.05 -1.94 -7.85
N VAL A 313 19.23 -3.16 -7.36
CA VAL A 313 18.51 -4.36 -7.87
C VAL A 313 17.03 -4.26 -7.53
N ALA A 314 16.70 -3.90 -6.29
CA ALA A 314 15.31 -3.71 -5.87
C ALA A 314 14.63 -2.60 -6.69
N LYS A 315 15.34 -1.53 -6.99
CA LYS A 315 14.88 -0.45 -7.88
C LYS A 315 14.55 -0.94 -9.29
N VAL A 316 15.43 -1.71 -9.92
CA VAL A 316 15.20 -2.27 -11.27
C VAL A 316 13.97 -3.18 -11.27
N LEU A 317 13.88 -4.08 -10.30
CA LEU A 317 12.76 -5.03 -10.18
C LEU A 317 11.43 -4.30 -9.91
N ALA A 318 11.42 -3.32 -9.01
CA ALA A 318 10.21 -2.56 -8.70
C ALA A 318 9.70 -1.78 -9.91
N LEU A 319 10.59 -1.08 -10.64
CA LEU A 319 10.21 -0.36 -11.85
C LEU A 319 9.69 -1.28 -12.95
N ARG A 320 10.35 -2.44 -13.15
CA ARG A 320 9.95 -3.43 -14.14
C ARG A 320 8.56 -4.00 -13.81
N GLU A 321 8.34 -4.45 -12.59
CA GLU A 321 7.07 -5.08 -12.18
C GLU A 321 5.91 -4.07 -12.21
N LEU A 322 6.14 -2.81 -11.79
CA LEU A 322 5.12 -1.76 -11.84
C LEU A 322 4.69 -1.47 -13.29
N LEU A 323 5.66 -1.35 -14.20
CA LEU A 323 5.38 -1.11 -15.62
C LEU A 323 4.73 -2.32 -16.30
N GLU A 324 5.24 -3.53 -16.06
CA GLU A 324 4.72 -4.75 -16.69
C GLU A 324 3.25 -4.99 -16.31
N ARG A 325 2.92 -4.82 -15.02
CA ARG A 325 1.53 -4.95 -14.54
C ARG A 325 0.62 -3.85 -15.09
N ALA A 326 1.12 -2.62 -15.16
CA ALA A 326 0.33 -1.49 -15.64
C ALA A 326 0.07 -1.54 -17.15
N LEU A 327 0.96 -2.14 -17.94
CA LEU A 327 0.87 -2.17 -19.41
C LEU A 327 0.20 -3.44 -19.96
N PHE A 328 0.52 -4.64 -19.43
CA PHE A 328 0.16 -5.90 -20.09
C PHE A 328 -0.82 -6.80 -19.34
N ARG A 329 -0.89 -6.73 -18.00
CA ARG A 329 -1.80 -7.60 -17.23
C ARG A 329 -3.23 -7.07 -17.28
N ASN A 330 -4.18 -7.89 -16.82
CA ASN A 330 -5.61 -7.57 -16.69
C ASN A 330 -5.88 -6.22 -15.97
N ASP A 331 -4.93 -5.76 -15.16
CA ASP A 331 -4.98 -4.49 -14.44
C ASP A 331 -4.81 -3.25 -15.35
N ASN A 332 -4.41 -3.43 -16.61
CA ASN A 332 -4.23 -2.34 -17.57
C ASN A 332 -5.54 -1.57 -17.86
N GLY A 333 -6.71 -2.22 -17.69
CA GLY A 333 -8.03 -1.59 -17.77
C GLY A 333 -8.21 -0.49 -16.72
N LEU A 334 -7.55 -0.58 -15.55
CA LEU A 334 -7.58 0.45 -14.51
C LEU A 334 -6.95 1.78 -14.97
N PHE A 335 -6.08 1.72 -15.97
CA PHE A 335 -5.38 2.86 -16.56
C PHE A 335 -5.95 3.26 -17.93
N GLY A 336 -7.13 2.75 -18.28
CA GLY A 336 -7.83 3.10 -19.53
C GLY A 336 -7.43 2.28 -20.75
N ALA A 337 -6.78 1.11 -20.57
CA ALA A 337 -6.48 0.23 -21.69
C ALA A 337 -7.75 -0.40 -22.29
N VAL A 338 -7.85 -0.41 -23.61
CA VAL A 338 -8.93 -1.10 -24.34
C VAL A 338 -8.45 -2.50 -24.72
N ASN A 339 -8.79 -3.48 -23.89
CA ASN A 339 -8.49 -4.89 -24.17
C ASN A 339 -9.51 -5.44 -25.17
N ASN A 340 -9.05 -5.69 -26.40
CA ASN A 340 -9.86 -6.34 -27.44
C ASN A 340 -9.79 -7.88 -27.40
N GLU A 341 -8.95 -8.43 -26.52
CA GLU A 341 -8.73 -9.87 -26.40
C GLU A 341 -9.17 -10.30 -25.00
N HIS A 342 -10.43 -10.71 -24.88
CA HIS A 342 -10.79 -11.66 -23.84
C HIS A 342 -10.34 -13.04 -24.34
N ASP A 343 -9.40 -13.65 -23.64
CA ASP A 343 -9.23 -15.10 -23.68
C ASP A 343 -10.56 -15.72 -23.21
N ASP A 344 -11.38 -16.15 -24.18
CA ASP A 344 -12.60 -16.94 -23.97
C ASP A 344 -12.23 -18.35 -23.43
N GLU A 345 -11.59 -18.42 -22.25
CA GLU A 345 -11.43 -19.68 -21.50
C GLU A 345 -12.81 -20.24 -21.11
N ASP A 346 -13.79 -19.37 -20.85
CA ASP A 346 -15.15 -19.76 -20.43
C ASP A 346 -15.98 -20.39 -21.56
N GLU A 347 -15.64 -20.19 -22.84
CA GLU A 347 -16.33 -20.84 -23.96
C GLU A 347 -15.86 -22.30 -24.22
N LYS A 348 -14.83 -22.79 -23.51
CA LYS A 348 -14.18 -24.09 -23.83
C LYS A 348 -14.92 -25.35 -23.35
N MET A 349 -16.10 -25.25 -22.74
CA MET A 349 -16.90 -26.45 -22.41
C MET A 349 -17.79 -26.88 -23.58
N LEU A 350 -17.19 -27.59 -24.55
CA LEU A 350 -17.85 -28.17 -25.73
C LEU A 350 -19.17 -28.90 -25.41
N LEU A 351 -19.24 -29.59 -24.26
CA LEU A 351 -20.44 -30.33 -23.85
C LEU A 351 -21.64 -29.41 -23.56
N LYS A 352 -21.42 -28.23 -22.98
CA LYS A 352 -22.50 -27.25 -22.72
C LYS A 352 -22.99 -26.61 -24.02
N GLN A 353 -22.09 -26.35 -24.96
CA GLN A 353 -22.45 -25.86 -26.30
C GLN A 353 -23.21 -26.92 -27.11
N ASN A 354 -22.74 -28.17 -27.12
CA ASN A 354 -23.42 -29.28 -27.80
C ASN A 354 -24.83 -29.52 -27.25
N LYS A 355 -25.05 -29.39 -25.93
CA LYS A 355 -26.41 -29.47 -25.33
C LYS A 355 -27.36 -28.36 -25.82
N LYS A 356 -26.86 -27.17 -26.17
CA LYS A 356 -27.68 -26.08 -26.75
C LYS A 356 -28.00 -26.35 -28.22
N ILE A 357 -27.01 -26.81 -28.98
CA ILE A 357 -27.17 -27.14 -30.41
C ILE A 357 -28.16 -28.30 -30.60
N ASN A 358 -28.05 -29.36 -29.81
CA ASN A 358 -28.87 -30.57 -29.92
C ASN A 358 -30.37 -30.33 -29.61
N LYS A 359 -30.71 -29.26 -28.87
CA LYS A 359 -32.11 -28.86 -28.63
C LYS A 359 -32.74 -28.13 -29.82
N THR A 360 -31.95 -27.62 -30.75
CA THR A 360 -32.40 -26.66 -31.77
C THR A 360 -32.43 -27.27 -33.17
N ILE A 361 -31.74 -28.39 -33.41
CA ILE A 361 -31.68 -29.06 -34.72
C ILE A 361 -32.52 -30.34 -34.70
N PRO A 362 -33.71 -30.37 -35.34
CA PRO A 362 -34.41 -31.62 -35.60
C PRO A 362 -33.69 -32.34 -36.76
N LEU A 363 -32.68 -33.16 -36.45
CA LEU A 363 -32.11 -34.07 -37.44
C LEU A 363 -33.14 -35.15 -37.75
N THR A 364 -33.83 -35.03 -38.89
CA THR A 364 -34.56 -36.17 -39.45
C THR A 364 -33.52 -37.17 -39.99
N LYS A 365 -33.71 -38.47 -39.76
CA LYS A 365 -32.72 -39.55 -40.03
C LYS A 365 -32.21 -39.61 -41.48
N HIS A 366 -32.80 -38.85 -42.41
CA HIS A 366 -32.53 -38.92 -43.84
C HIS A 366 -32.01 -37.60 -44.44
N SER A 367 -31.70 -36.58 -43.64
CA SER A 367 -31.12 -35.33 -44.17
C SER A 367 -29.94 -34.83 -43.33
N SER A 368 -28.90 -34.35 -44.01
CA SER A 368 -27.78 -33.64 -43.39
C SER A 368 -28.19 -32.21 -43.01
N VAL A 369 -27.40 -31.58 -42.13
CA VAL A 369 -27.59 -30.17 -41.76
C VAL A 369 -27.50 -29.29 -43.03
N PHE A 370 -28.32 -28.24 -43.10
CA PHE A 370 -28.45 -27.38 -44.29
C PHE A 370 -27.20 -26.55 -44.61
N ASN A 371 -26.31 -26.30 -43.64
CA ASN A 371 -25.08 -25.52 -43.85
C ASN A 371 -23.84 -26.43 -43.92
N GLY A 372 -22.85 -26.03 -44.72
CA GLY A 372 -21.56 -26.72 -44.85
C GLY A 372 -20.57 -26.44 -43.70
N GLY A 373 -21.07 -26.07 -42.53
CA GLY A 373 -20.28 -25.58 -41.39
C GLY A 373 -20.44 -24.08 -41.12
N ILE A 374 -19.79 -23.60 -40.06
CA ILE A 374 -19.73 -22.18 -39.67
C ILE A 374 -18.30 -21.69 -39.88
N ILE A 375 -18.13 -20.51 -40.47
CA ILE A 375 -16.82 -19.83 -40.54
C ILE A 375 -16.62 -19.04 -39.23
N GLY A 376 -15.69 -19.50 -38.39
CA GLY A 376 -15.38 -18.88 -37.10
C GLY A 376 -16.49 -19.07 -36.04
N SER A 377 -16.62 -18.11 -35.12
CA SER A 377 -17.57 -18.15 -33.99
C SER A 377 -18.90 -17.40 -34.23
N GLY A 378 -19.16 -16.93 -35.46
CA GLY A 378 -20.38 -16.19 -35.80
C GLY A 378 -20.37 -14.71 -35.37
N LYS A 379 -21.55 -14.11 -35.11
CA LYS A 379 -21.69 -12.69 -34.74
C LYS A 379 -20.96 -12.44 -33.42
N ARG A 380 -19.81 -11.75 -33.48
CA ARG A 380 -19.05 -11.33 -32.29
C ARG A 380 -19.99 -10.56 -31.36
N LYS A 381 -20.10 -11.01 -30.12
CA LYS A 381 -20.74 -10.22 -29.07
C LYS A 381 -19.85 -9.00 -28.84
N SER A 382 -20.29 -7.83 -29.29
CA SER A 382 -19.69 -6.57 -28.87
C SER A 382 -20.11 -6.38 -27.41
N ILE A 383 -19.29 -6.89 -26.50
CA ILE A 383 -19.36 -6.46 -25.10
C ILE A 383 -18.68 -5.10 -25.14
N ALA A 384 -19.46 -4.03 -24.97
CA ALA A 384 -18.88 -2.72 -24.77
C ALA A 384 -17.99 -2.83 -23.53
N PRO A 385 -16.67 -2.54 -23.61
CA PRO A 385 -15.83 -2.58 -22.43
C PRO A 385 -16.43 -1.59 -21.42
N GLU A 386 -16.62 -2.04 -20.17
CA GLU A 386 -16.95 -1.15 -19.06
C GLU A 386 -15.79 -0.15 -18.90
N GLN A 387 -15.88 0.97 -19.60
CA GLN A 387 -14.87 2.01 -19.50
C GLN A 387 -15.07 2.71 -18.17
N LEU A 388 -14.04 2.66 -17.33
CA LEU A 388 -13.99 3.42 -16.10
C LEU A 388 -14.09 4.93 -16.43
N PRO A 389 -14.71 5.74 -15.55
CA PRO A 389 -14.73 7.19 -15.71
C PRO A 389 -13.31 7.77 -15.89
N ALA A 390 -13.18 8.76 -16.77
CA ALA A 390 -11.90 9.40 -17.09
C ALA A 390 -11.19 10.00 -15.86
N ASP A 391 -11.96 10.52 -14.89
CA ASP A 391 -11.41 11.07 -13.64
C ASP A 391 -10.69 10.02 -12.80
N ILE A 392 -11.29 8.81 -12.68
CA ILE A 392 -10.69 7.70 -11.93
C ILE A 392 -9.42 7.19 -12.64
N ILE A 393 -9.43 7.15 -13.96
CA ILE A 393 -8.26 6.78 -14.75
C ILE A 393 -7.13 7.78 -14.52
N SER A 394 -7.43 9.08 -14.56
CA SER A 394 -6.45 10.14 -14.31
C SER A 394 -5.85 10.04 -12.90
N ASP A 395 -6.68 9.83 -11.88
CA ASP A 395 -6.22 9.63 -10.50
C ASP A 395 -5.32 8.39 -10.35
N ASN A 396 -5.69 7.28 -10.98
CA ASN A 396 -4.91 6.05 -10.98
C ASN A 396 -3.54 6.26 -11.65
N ILE A 397 -3.51 6.92 -12.80
CA ILE A 397 -2.27 7.26 -13.51
C ILE A 397 -1.40 8.19 -12.65
N TYR A 398 -1.99 9.22 -12.04
CA TYR A 398 -1.29 10.13 -11.15
C TYR A 398 -0.67 9.37 -9.96
N HIS A 399 -1.39 8.43 -9.37
CA HIS A 399 -0.86 7.56 -8.33
C HIS A 399 0.27 6.67 -8.86
N LEU A 400 0.13 6.00 -9.99
CA LEU A 400 1.20 5.18 -10.58
C LEU A 400 2.48 6.00 -10.84
N ILE A 401 2.36 7.19 -11.43
CA ILE A 401 3.50 8.09 -11.65
C ILE A 401 4.16 8.48 -10.33
N ASN A 402 3.38 8.72 -9.26
CA ASN A 402 3.94 9.00 -7.94
C ASN A 402 4.67 7.80 -7.31
N ALA A 403 4.22 6.57 -7.58
CA ALA A 403 4.93 5.36 -7.17
C ALA A 403 6.26 5.23 -7.93
N ILE A 404 6.26 5.46 -9.24
CA ILE A 404 7.48 5.48 -10.07
C ILE A 404 8.45 6.58 -9.59
N LYS A 405 7.96 7.79 -9.33
CA LYS A 405 8.75 8.89 -8.74
C LYS A 405 9.38 8.48 -7.41
N ALA A 406 8.63 7.80 -6.55
CA ALA A 406 9.15 7.31 -5.26
C ALA A 406 10.29 6.30 -5.45
N CYS A 407 10.19 5.39 -6.43
CA CYS A 407 11.26 4.45 -6.77
C CYS A 407 12.52 5.13 -7.36
N CYS A 408 12.34 6.26 -8.05
CA CYS A 408 13.41 6.99 -8.73
C CYS A 408 14.09 8.06 -7.85
N ALA A 409 13.57 8.29 -6.64
CA ALA A 409 14.03 9.33 -5.75
C ALA A 409 15.47 9.10 -5.25
N LEU A 410 16.20 10.19 -5.03
CA LEU A 410 17.52 10.17 -4.40
C LEU A 410 17.41 10.14 -2.86
N PRO A 411 18.41 9.59 -2.15
CA PRO A 411 18.58 9.84 -0.72
C PRO A 411 18.76 11.35 -0.51
N GLU A 412 17.99 11.92 0.43
CA GLU A 412 17.86 13.36 0.65
C GLU A 412 19.20 14.07 0.85
N GLU A 413 19.70 14.81 -0.15
CA GLU A 413 20.76 15.83 0.04
C GLU A 413 20.93 16.87 -1.10
N HIS A 414 20.15 16.83 -2.20
CA HIS A 414 20.25 17.84 -3.27
C HIS A 414 18.94 18.60 -3.48
N LYS A 415 18.97 19.90 -3.13
CA LYS A 415 17.80 20.79 -2.95
C LYS A 415 16.99 21.14 -4.22
N TYR A 416 17.37 20.64 -5.40
CA TYR A 416 16.74 21.07 -6.67
C TYR A 416 16.34 19.94 -7.62
N THR A 417 16.87 18.72 -7.46
CA THR A 417 16.48 17.54 -8.23
C THR A 417 16.19 16.37 -7.29
N ASP A 418 14.91 16.09 -7.09
CA ASP A 418 14.44 15.00 -6.21
C ASP A 418 14.78 13.58 -6.75
N MET A 419 15.39 13.48 -7.93
CA MET A 419 15.37 12.29 -8.77
C MET A 419 16.71 11.95 -9.42
N SER A 420 17.03 10.66 -9.45
CA SER A 420 18.25 10.16 -10.09
C SER A 420 18.11 10.03 -11.62
N LEU A 421 19.09 10.58 -12.33
CA LEU A 421 19.19 10.48 -13.80
C LEU A 421 19.22 9.01 -14.26
N ASP A 422 20.04 8.18 -13.61
CA ASP A 422 20.20 6.75 -13.89
C ASP A 422 18.86 5.98 -13.80
N SER A 423 17.99 6.36 -12.86
CA SER A 423 16.66 5.79 -12.74
C SER A 423 15.77 6.17 -13.92
N MET A 424 15.87 7.40 -14.40
CA MET A 424 15.08 7.88 -15.55
C MET A 424 15.57 7.27 -16.86
N THR A 425 16.89 7.10 -17.02
CA THR A 425 17.44 6.37 -18.17
C THR A 425 17.01 4.91 -18.15
N LEU A 426 17.02 4.26 -16.98
CA LEU A 426 16.51 2.90 -16.82
C LEU A 426 15.01 2.81 -17.15
N LEU A 427 14.19 3.73 -16.68
CA LEU A 427 12.77 3.79 -16.99
C LEU A 427 12.52 3.91 -18.50
N SER A 428 13.32 4.74 -19.18
CA SER A 428 13.26 4.95 -20.63
C SER A 428 13.61 3.68 -21.40
N LEU A 429 14.67 2.98 -20.97
CA LEU A 429 15.09 1.71 -21.57
C LEU A 429 14.05 0.60 -21.35
N LEU A 430 13.46 0.51 -20.15
CA LEU A 430 12.37 -0.43 -19.85
C LEU A 430 11.14 -0.14 -20.71
N LEU A 431 10.77 1.13 -20.90
CA LEU A 431 9.66 1.51 -21.77
C LEU A 431 9.89 1.04 -23.22
N VAL A 432 11.10 1.25 -23.75
CA VAL A 432 11.48 0.78 -25.10
C VAL A 432 11.44 -0.74 -25.17
N GLN A 433 11.97 -1.44 -24.15
CA GLN A 433 11.95 -2.90 -24.11
C GLN A 433 10.53 -3.48 -24.13
N PHE A 434 9.59 -2.85 -23.42
CA PHE A 434 8.21 -3.29 -23.37
C PHE A 434 7.43 -2.97 -24.65
N VAL A 435 7.63 -1.78 -25.22
CA VAL A 435 6.88 -1.33 -26.41
C VAL A 435 7.45 -1.89 -27.71
N SER A 436 8.77 -2.02 -27.80
CA SER A 436 9.49 -2.54 -28.97
C SER A 436 10.59 -3.52 -28.53
N PRO A 437 10.24 -4.79 -28.27
CA PRO A 437 11.22 -5.80 -27.84
C PRO A 437 12.26 -6.13 -28.93
N ASP A 438 11.94 -5.85 -30.20
CA ASP A 438 12.86 -6.03 -31.31
C ASP A 438 14.07 -5.11 -31.17
N VAL A 439 15.27 -5.71 -31.18
CA VAL A 439 16.55 -4.97 -31.04
C VAL A 439 17.00 -4.34 -32.36
N MET A 440 16.44 -4.80 -33.49
CA MET A 440 16.82 -4.34 -34.82
C MET A 440 16.44 -2.87 -35.01
N TYR A 441 17.43 -2.05 -35.39
CA TYR A 441 17.27 -0.61 -35.62
C TYR A 441 16.85 0.20 -34.39
N ASN A 442 17.18 -0.25 -33.17
CA ASN A 442 16.96 0.53 -31.93
C ASN A 442 18.00 1.64 -31.68
N GLY A 443 18.81 1.96 -32.69
CA GLY A 443 19.79 3.03 -32.59
C GLY A 443 19.15 4.40 -32.33
N LEU A 444 19.92 5.27 -31.68
CA LEU A 444 19.59 6.70 -31.56
C LEU A 444 19.47 7.43 -32.92
N PRO A 445 20.32 7.19 -33.94
CA PRO A 445 20.25 7.95 -35.19
C PRO A 445 18.98 7.61 -35.96
N TRP A 446 18.32 8.65 -36.47
CA TRP A 446 17.17 8.45 -37.33
C TRP A 446 17.68 8.12 -38.73
N PRO A 447 17.09 7.11 -39.39
CA PRO A 447 17.45 6.78 -40.76
C PRO A 447 16.78 7.77 -41.73
N GLU A 448 17.13 7.65 -43.01
CA GLU A 448 16.41 8.35 -44.07
C GLU A 448 14.92 7.96 -44.09
N GLU A 449 14.06 8.87 -44.57
CA GLU A 449 12.61 8.64 -44.60
C GLU A 449 12.27 7.35 -45.38
N GLU A 450 12.96 7.07 -46.49
CA GLU A 450 12.69 5.88 -47.31
C GLU A 450 12.86 4.57 -46.53
N PHE A 451 13.75 4.55 -45.53
CA PHE A 451 14.00 3.40 -44.68
C PHE A 451 12.81 3.07 -43.77
N SER A 452 11.96 4.04 -43.44
CA SER A 452 10.75 3.80 -42.63
C SER A 452 9.77 2.82 -43.28
N LYS A 453 9.86 2.60 -44.59
CA LYS A 453 9.09 1.57 -45.31
C LYS A 453 9.46 0.15 -44.86
N VAL A 454 10.70 -0.08 -44.45
CA VAL A 454 11.20 -1.39 -43.98
C VAL A 454 10.71 -1.68 -42.56
N THR A 455 10.54 -0.64 -41.72
CA THR A 455 10.11 -0.80 -40.32
C THR A 455 8.61 -0.60 -40.10
N MET A 456 7.82 -0.52 -41.17
CA MET A 456 6.42 -0.12 -41.13
C MET A 456 5.55 -0.99 -40.21
N GLU A 457 5.75 -2.31 -40.19
CA GLU A 457 4.99 -3.22 -39.32
C GLU A 457 5.23 -2.94 -37.83
N ARG A 458 6.50 -2.80 -37.43
CA ARG A 458 6.90 -2.42 -36.07
C ARG A 458 6.32 -1.06 -35.70
N ASP A 459 6.41 -0.09 -36.60
CA ASP A 459 5.95 1.27 -36.34
C ASP A 459 4.41 1.31 -36.16
N LEU A 460 3.67 0.54 -36.98
CA LEU A 460 2.22 0.37 -36.84
C LEU A 460 1.83 -0.37 -35.55
N PHE A 461 2.62 -1.36 -35.13
CA PHE A 461 2.41 -2.05 -33.85
C PHE A 461 2.55 -1.09 -32.67
N ILE A 462 3.63 -0.30 -32.63
CA ILE A 462 3.85 0.73 -31.61
C ILE A 462 2.68 1.72 -31.62
N ARG A 463 2.26 2.20 -32.79
CA ARG A 463 1.12 3.11 -32.93
C ARG A 463 -0.17 2.51 -32.37
N ARG A 464 -0.43 1.22 -32.61
CA ARG A 464 -1.59 0.50 -32.08
C ARG A 464 -1.52 0.38 -30.56
N MET A 465 -0.36 0.10 -29.99
CA MET A 465 -0.18 0.07 -28.53
C MET A 465 -0.53 1.42 -27.89
N PHE A 466 -0.02 2.53 -28.44
CA PHE A 466 -0.32 3.89 -27.95
C PHE A 466 -1.78 4.32 -28.16
N ALA A 467 -2.50 3.71 -29.11
CA ALA A 467 -3.93 3.93 -29.28
C ALA A 467 -4.76 3.14 -28.25
N ASN A 468 -4.33 1.92 -27.93
CA ASN A 468 -5.04 1.06 -26.99
C ASN A 468 -4.73 1.39 -25.52
N THR A 469 -3.55 1.96 -25.23
CA THR A 469 -3.07 2.20 -23.85
C THR A 469 -2.69 3.68 -23.65
N PRO A 470 -3.58 4.52 -23.10
CA PRO A 470 -3.31 5.95 -22.94
C PRO A 470 -2.18 6.24 -21.93
N LEU A 471 -1.95 5.34 -20.97
CA LEU A 471 -0.86 5.40 -20.01
C LEU A 471 0.53 5.59 -20.65
N LEU A 472 0.76 5.05 -21.86
CA LEU A 472 2.04 5.20 -22.55
C LEU A 472 2.36 6.67 -22.87
N TRP A 473 1.36 7.50 -23.18
CA TRP A 473 1.54 8.93 -23.42
C TRP A 473 1.97 9.67 -22.15
N GLU A 474 1.38 9.31 -21.01
CA GLU A 474 1.68 9.91 -19.72
C GLU A 474 3.07 9.50 -19.23
N LEU A 475 3.46 8.24 -19.44
CA LEU A 475 4.82 7.76 -19.15
C LEU A 475 5.86 8.44 -20.05
N LEU A 476 5.58 8.59 -21.35
CA LEU A 476 6.49 9.24 -22.29
C LEU A 476 6.64 10.74 -21.98
N SER A 477 5.54 11.41 -21.64
CA SER A 477 5.54 12.82 -21.20
C SER A 477 6.30 12.99 -19.88
N PHE A 478 6.12 12.06 -18.94
CA PHE A 478 6.86 12.04 -17.69
C PHE A 478 8.37 11.89 -17.91
N VAL A 479 8.80 10.98 -18.79
CA VAL A 479 10.21 10.83 -19.18
C VAL A 479 10.74 12.07 -19.91
N ALA A 480 9.91 12.73 -20.74
CA ALA A 480 10.29 13.94 -21.46
C ALA A 480 10.67 15.12 -20.56
N VAL A 481 10.10 15.20 -19.36
CA VAL A 481 10.45 16.24 -18.37
C VAL A 481 11.89 16.08 -17.85
N TYR A 482 12.38 14.84 -17.73
CA TYR A 482 13.71 14.54 -17.17
C TYR A 482 14.73 14.29 -18.27
N ARG A 483 15.40 15.35 -18.69
CA ARG A 483 16.40 15.33 -19.76
C ARG A 483 17.73 14.71 -19.26
N PRO A 484 18.44 13.90 -20.07
CA PRO A 484 18.20 13.55 -21.47
C PRO A 484 17.49 12.19 -21.63
N ALA A 485 16.75 11.71 -20.64
CA ALA A 485 16.23 10.33 -20.61
C ALA A 485 15.37 9.97 -21.84
N ILE A 486 14.60 10.95 -22.34
CA ILE A 486 13.78 10.83 -23.56
C ILE A 486 14.56 10.45 -24.82
N CYS A 487 15.87 10.74 -24.89
CA CYS A 487 16.72 10.35 -26.02
C CYS A 487 16.74 8.82 -26.20
N TYR A 488 16.72 8.07 -25.11
CA TYR A 488 16.68 6.61 -25.19
C TYR A 488 15.35 6.09 -25.76
N CYS A 489 14.27 6.86 -25.66
CA CYS A 489 12.98 6.57 -26.29
C CYS A 489 12.87 7.03 -27.76
N SER A 490 13.99 7.40 -28.41
CA SER A 490 14.03 7.85 -29.81
C SER A 490 13.33 6.89 -30.78
N VAL A 491 13.44 5.58 -30.54
CA VAL A 491 12.80 4.53 -31.36
C VAL A 491 11.27 4.66 -31.37
N ILE A 492 10.67 4.95 -30.22
CA ILE A 492 9.22 5.11 -30.06
C ILE A 492 8.78 6.39 -30.77
N ILE A 493 9.47 7.49 -30.54
CA ILE A 493 9.16 8.79 -31.16
C ILE A 493 9.25 8.67 -32.68
N ARG A 494 10.34 8.09 -33.18
CA ARG A 494 10.56 7.84 -34.61
C ARG A 494 9.44 7.02 -35.22
N ALA A 495 9.06 5.91 -34.59
CA ALA A 495 7.96 5.06 -35.03
C ALA A 495 6.64 5.84 -35.14
N LEU A 496 6.31 6.62 -34.10
CA LEU A 496 5.10 7.44 -34.08
C LEU A 496 5.13 8.48 -35.21
N THR A 497 6.22 9.26 -35.37
CA THR A 497 6.34 10.21 -36.49
C THR A 497 6.27 9.53 -37.86
N ALA A 498 6.89 8.36 -38.04
CA ALA A 498 6.83 7.62 -39.30
C ALA A 498 5.39 7.23 -39.64
N THR A 499 4.65 6.66 -38.67
CA THR A 499 3.23 6.30 -38.91
C THR A 499 2.37 7.52 -39.21
N LEU A 500 2.60 8.66 -38.54
CA LEU A 500 1.87 9.89 -38.80
C LEU A 500 2.11 10.40 -40.23
N ILE A 501 3.36 10.42 -40.71
CA ILE A 501 3.69 10.84 -42.09
C ILE A 501 2.93 9.96 -43.10
N HIS A 502 2.90 8.65 -42.91
CA HIS A 502 2.20 7.72 -43.81
C HIS A 502 0.68 7.86 -43.73
N GLN A 503 0.10 8.02 -42.53
CA GLN A 503 -1.34 8.17 -42.34
C GLN A 503 -1.85 9.50 -42.92
N TRP A 504 -1.15 10.61 -42.68
CA TRP A 504 -1.49 11.90 -43.28
C TRP A 504 -1.35 11.91 -44.81
N LYS A 505 -0.36 11.19 -45.35
CA LYS A 505 -0.20 11.01 -46.80
C LYS A 505 -1.33 10.19 -47.42
N SER A 506 -1.85 9.20 -46.69
CA SER A 506 -2.94 8.32 -47.13
C SER A 506 -4.32 8.96 -47.06
N MET A 507 -4.58 9.80 -46.04
CA MET A 507 -5.90 10.39 -45.79
C MET A 507 -6.40 11.38 -46.85
N GLY A 508 -5.52 11.92 -47.71
CA GLY A 508 -5.90 12.88 -48.76
C GLY A 508 -6.53 14.18 -48.24
N GLU A 509 -7.02 15.04 -49.13
CA GLU A 509 -7.59 16.35 -48.78
C GLU A 509 -9.08 16.33 -48.42
N GLN A 510 -9.82 15.28 -48.80
CA GLN A 510 -11.29 15.20 -48.64
C GLN A 510 -11.76 15.02 -47.19
N SER A 511 -10.84 14.75 -46.26
CA SER A 511 -11.16 14.40 -44.86
C SER A 511 -11.32 15.58 -43.91
N LYS A 512 -10.98 16.80 -44.34
CA LYS A 512 -11.18 18.02 -43.53
C LYS A 512 -12.63 18.49 -43.48
N ASP A 513 -13.40 18.22 -44.53
CA ASP A 513 -14.77 18.72 -44.65
C ASP A 513 -15.79 17.86 -43.88
N ASP A 514 -15.44 16.61 -43.54
CA ASP A 514 -16.32 15.62 -42.91
C ASP A 514 -16.09 15.43 -41.39
N ASP A 515 -15.18 16.22 -40.79
CA ASP A 515 -14.96 16.26 -39.34
C ASP A 515 -14.84 14.87 -38.67
N SER A 516 -14.28 13.92 -39.42
CA SER A 516 -14.24 12.50 -39.09
C SER A 516 -13.52 12.28 -37.75
N GLU A 517 -14.07 11.43 -36.89
CA GLU A 517 -13.43 11.02 -35.63
C GLU A 517 -11.96 10.58 -35.85
N ASN A 518 -11.68 9.92 -36.98
CA ASN A 518 -10.32 9.53 -37.35
C ASN A 518 -9.39 10.72 -37.59
N TYR A 519 -9.89 11.80 -38.18
CA TYR A 519 -9.13 13.04 -38.38
C TYR A 519 -8.80 13.70 -37.04
N LYS A 520 -9.78 13.78 -36.13
CA LYS A 520 -9.59 14.33 -34.79
C LYS A 520 -8.57 13.53 -33.97
N MET A 521 -8.68 12.21 -33.97
CA MET A 521 -7.70 11.33 -33.29
C MET A 521 -6.30 11.43 -33.88
N LEU A 522 -6.17 11.52 -35.22
CA LEU A 522 -4.87 11.66 -35.88
C LEU A 522 -4.24 13.03 -35.57
N MET A 523 -5.04 14.08 -35.59
CA MET A 523 -4.63 15.43 -35.21
C MET A 523 -4.15 15.48 -33.77
N GLU A 524 -4.96 14.98 -32.82
CA GLU A 524 -4.61 14.93 -31.40
C GLU A 524 -3.31 14.16 -31.16
N THR A 525 -3.12 13.03 -31.85
CA THR A 525 -1.86 12.27 -31.78
C THR A 525 -0.69 13.09 -32.29
N THR A 526 -0.86 13.78 -33.43
CA THR A 526 0.22 14.58 -34.04
C THR A 526 0.66 15.69 -33.09
N ILE A 527 -0.29 16.37 -32.46
CA ILE A 527 -0.04 17.38 -31.43
C ILE A 527 0.70 16.76 -30.25
N LYS A 528 0.22 15.62 -29.71
CA LYS A 528 0.87 14.92 -28.58
C LYS A 528 2.32 14.51 -28.87
N VAL A 529 2.63 14.01 -30.07
CA VAL A 529 4.01 13.66 -30.45
C VAL A 529 4.91 14.90 -30.44
N ILE A 530 4.45 16.00 -31.03
CA ILE A 530 5.24 17.25 -31.08
C ILE A 530 5.39 17.85 -29.70
N ASP A 531 4.35 17.79 -28.87
CA ASP A 531 4.39 18.23 -27.47
C ASP A 531 5.44 17.46 -26.67
N VAL A 532 5.46 16.13 -26.78
CA VAL A 532 6.49 15.30 -26.13
C VAL A 532 7.90 15.68 -26.61
N MET A 533 8.09 15.89 -27.92
CA MET A 533 9.38 16.29 -28.48
C MET A 533 9.80 17.70 -28.02
N ALA A 534 8.85 18.62 -27.86
CA ALA A 534 9.07 19.96 -27.36
C ALA A 534 9.39 19.96 -25.84
N LEU A 535 8.64 19.21 -25.03
CA LEU A 535 8.89 19.01 -23.60
C LEU A 535 10.30 18.43 -23.37
N GLY A 536 10.70 17.47 -24.19
CA GLY A 536 12.03 16.86 -24.19
C GLY A 536 13.16 17.76 -24.71
N GLN A 537 12.88 18.99 -25.15
CA GLN A 537 13.85 19.88 -25.83
C GLN A 537 14.57 19.21 -27.02
N LEU A 538 13.90 18.26 -27.68
CA LEU A 538 14.42 17.67 -28.91
C LEU A 538 14.25 18.64 -30.07
N LEU A 539 13.10 19.32 -30.12
CA LEU A 539 12.79 20.36 -31.09
C LEU A 539 13.01 21.76 -30.48
N PRO A 540 13.90 22.58 -31.06
CA PRO A 540 14.11 23.96 -30.63
C PRO A 540 12.99 24.89 -31.14
N PRO A 541 12.74 26.05 -30.50
CA PRO A 541 11.93 27.12 -31.10
C PRO A 541 12.56 27.58 -32.42
N PRO A 542 11.80 27.75 -33.53
CA PRO A 542 10.34 27.79 -33.65
C PRO A 542 9.65 26.42 -33.88
N LEU A 543 10.39 25.33 -34.07
CA LEU A 543 9.80 24.01 -34.36
C LEU A 543 8.96 23.47 -33.19
N SER A 544 9.28 23.86 -31.96
CA SER A 544 8.48 23.53 -30.77
C SER A 544 7.03 24.07 -30.83
N SER A 545 6.82 25.17 -31.54
CA SER A 545 5.52 25.85 -31.65
C SER A 545 4.72 25.39 -32.87
N ILE A 546 5.20 24.37 -33.60
CA ILE A 546 4.47 23.79 -34.74
C ILE A 546 3.11 23.23 -34.31
N ARG A 547 3.00 22.74 -33.07
CA ARG A 547 1.75 22.19 -32.51
C ARG A 547 0.55 23.13 -32.67
N ASP A 548 0.78 24.44 -32.54
CA ASP A 548 -0.27 25.45 -32.56
C ASP A 548 -0.67 25.78 -34.02
N VAL A 549 0.23 25.51 -34.98
CA VAL A 549 0.07 25.80 -36.41
C VAL A 549 -0.66 24.66 -37.13
N ILE A 550 -0.36 23.41 -36.78
CA ILE A 550 -0.86 22.21 -37.49
C ILE A 550 -2.40 22.18 -37.66
N PRO A 551 -3.23 22.53 -36.65
CA PRO A 551 -4.68 22.48 -36.80
C PRO A 551 -5.22 23.34 -37.97
N LEU A 552 -4.48 24.39 -38.34
CA LEU A 552 -4.86 25.35 -39.37
C LEU A 552 -4.36 24.95 -40.77
N LEU A 553 -3.58 23.86 -40.89
CA LEU A 553 -2.88 23.46 -42.12
C LEU A 553 -3.52 22.26 -42.82
N LYS A 554 -3.40 22.19 -44.16
CA LYS A 554 -3.90 21.07 -44.98
C LYS A 554 -3.06 19.80 -44.80
N CYS A 555 -3.62 18.63 -45.09
CA CYS A 555 -2.96 17.33 -44.88
C CYS A 555 -1.58 17.23 -45.56
N TYR A 556 -1.44 17.68 -46.81
CA TYR A 556 -0.15 17.66 -47.51
C TYR A 556 0.87 18.66 -46.93
N GLU A 557 0.41 19.78 -46.37
CA GLU A 557 1.26 20.77 -45.70
C GLU A 557 1.79 20.21 -44.38
N ILE A 558 0.94 19.47 -43.64
CA ILE A 558 1.33 18.75 -42.42
C ILE A 558 2.39 17.70 -42.75
N VAL A 559 2.22 16.91 -43.82
CA VAL A 559 3.23 15.94 -44.27
C VAL A 559 4.56 16.63 -44.61
N ALA A 560 4.52 17.73 -45.34
CA ALA A 560 5.72 18.48 -45.70
C ALA A 560 6.48 18.98 -44.47
N ILE A 561 5.77 19.51 -43.46
CA ILE A 561 6.38 19.97 -42.20
C ILE A 561 6.96 18.80 -41.40
N LEU A 562 6.21 17.72 -41.23
CA LEU A 562 6.69 16.55 -40.48
C LEU A 562 7.92 15.91 -41.14
N ARG A 563 7.97 15.88 -42.47
CA ARG A 563 9.11 15.35 -43.22
C ARG A 563 10.31 16.30 -43.20
N GLU A 564 10.15 17.53 -43.68
CA GLU A 564 11.27 18.43 -43.97
C GLU A 564 11.74 19.20 -42.74
N SER A 565 10.82 19.56 -41.84
CA SER A 565 11.15 20.35 -40.64
C SER A 565 11.40 19.48 -39.42
N VAL A 566 10.67 18.38 -39.23
CA VAL A 566 10.80 17.53 -38.03
C VAL A 566 11.71 16.32 -38.27
N TRP A 567 11.43 15.48 -39.27
CA TRP A 567 12.19 14.25 -39.53
C TRP A 567 13.63 14.55 -39.96
N CYS A 568 13.83 15.42 -40.96
CA CYS A 568 15.18 15.79 -41.40
C CYS A 568 16.00 16.46 -40.28
N TYR A 569 15.37 17.30 -39.45
CA TYR A 569 16.05 17.90 -38.31
C TYR A 569 16.51 16.85 -37.30
N MET A 570 15.64 15.89 -36.94
CA MET A 570 15.97 14.82 -35.99
C MET A 570 17.00 13.81 -36.52
N ARG A 571 17.06 13.63 -37.84
CA ARG A 571 18.08 12.84 -38.53
C ARG A 571 19.46 13.49 -38.40
N ASP A 572 19.53 14.77 -38.70
CA ASP A 572 20.81 15.50 -38.75
C ASP A 572 21.27 15.90 -37.33
N HIS A 573 20.33 16.11 -36.39
CA HIS A 573 20.58 16.39 -34.98
C HIS A 573 20.15 15.20 -34.10
N ILE A 574 20.96 14.13 -34.16
CA ILE A 574 20.68 12.86 -33.47
C ILE A 574 20.36 13.11 -31.99
N PRO A 575 19.21 12.64 -31.46
CA PRO A 575 18.84 12.82 -30.06
C PRO A 575 19.75 12.01 -29.15
N SER A 576 20.91 12.58 -28.83
CA SER A 576 21.91 11.97 -27.96
C SER A 576 22.01 12.71 -26.63
N PRO A 577 22.37 12.01 -25.53
CA PRO A 577 22.62 12.63 -24.23
C PRO A 577 23.68 13.74 -24.27
N ALA A 578 24.65 13.65 -25.18
CA ALA A 578 25.74 14.61 -25.35
C ALA A 578 25.26 16.02 -25.76
N LEU A 579 24.04 16.13 -26.29
CA LEU A 579 23.47 17.42 -26.71
C LEU A 579 22.94 18.26 -25.55
N PHE A 580 22.96 17.76 -24.32
CA PHE A 580 22.45 18.48 -23.15
C PHE A 580 23.61 18.94 -22.27
N GLY A 581 23.67 20.24 -22.01
CA GLY A 581 24.58 20.81 -21.02
C GLY A 581 24.04 20.61 -19.61
N CYS A 582 24.91 20.27 -18.67
CA CYS A 582 24.57 20.18 -17.26
C CYS A 582 24.78 21.55 -16.60
N ASP A 583 23.72 22.15 -16.07
CA ASP A 583 23.84 23.37 -15.28
C ASP A 583 24.49 23.07 -13.91
N SER A 584 24.99 24.12 -13.26
CA SER A 584 25.47 24.12 -11.86
C SER A 584 24.51 23.49 -10.86
N ASN A 585 23.21 23.44 -11.18
CA ASN A 585 22.14 22.83 -10.38
C ASN A 585 21.86 21.36 -10.71
N GLY A 586 22.64 20.73 -11.61
CA GLY A 586 22.46 19.32 -12.01
C GLY A 586 21.28 19.07 -12.96
N ILE A 587 20.71 20.13 -13.54
CA ILE A 587 19.64 20.03 -14.54
C ILE A 587 20.26 20.07 -15.93
N ASN A 588 19.90 19.08 -16.75
CA ASN A 588 20.31 19.01 -18.14
C ASN A 588 19.35 19.79 -19.02
N TRP A 589 19.89 20.71 -19.82
CA TRP A 589 19.10 21.53 -20.72
C TRP A 589 19.88 21.83 -22.01
N ARG A 590 19.14 22.25 -23.03
CA ARG A 590 19.71 22.77 -24.27
C ARG A 590 19.56 24.29 -24.32
N ASP A 591 20.66 24.99 -24.57
CA ASP A 591 20.65 26.43 -24.79
C ASP A 591 19.78 26.77 -26.02
N PRO A 592 18.65 27.49 -25.86
CA PRO A 592 17.76 27.83 -26.97
C PRO A 592 18.40 28.73 -28.04
N ILE A 593 19.52 29.38 -27.69
CA ILE A 593 20.25 30.30 -28.57
C ILE A 593 21.19 29.52 -29.50
N ILE A 594 21.90 28.52 -28.95
CA ILE A 594 22.82 27.66 -29.71
C ILE A 594 22.04 26.61 -30.51
N ALA A 595 20.94 26.11 -29.95
CA ALA A 595 20.10 25.09 -30.59
C ALA A 595 19.17 25.63 -31.68
N ARG A 596 19.35 26.88 -32.17
CA ARG A 596 18.47 27.41 -33.22
C ARG A 596 18.57 26.56 -34.49
N PRO A 597 17.44 26.12 -35.05
CA PRO A 597 17.47 25.27 -36.23
C PRO A 597 17.97 26.07 -37.43
N PRO A 598 18.88 25.50 -38.26
CA PRO A 598 19.30 26.10 -39.51
C PRO A 598 18.10 26.44 -40.42
N GLU A 599 18.27 27.45 -41.29
CA GLU A 599 17.18 27.93 -42.13
C GLU A 599 16.57 26.85 -43.01
N VAL A 600 17.37 25.85 -43.42
CA VAL A 600 16.94 24.70 -44.24
C VAL A 600 15.70 24.01 -43.66
N TYR A 601 15.62 23.81 -42.35
CA TYR A 601 14.50 23.12 -41.71
C TYR A 601 13.31 24.06 -41.42
N THR A 602 13.56 25.37 -41.35
CA THR A 602 12.52 26.37 -41.07
C THR A 602 11.88 26.98 -42.32
N ASN A 603 12.55 26.87 -43.48
CA ASN A 603 12.09 27.48 -44.73
C ASN A 603 10.76 26.89 -45.21
N THR A 604 10.58 25.58 -45.14
CA THR A 604 9.31 24.92 -45.49
C THR A 604 8.17 25.43 -44.61
N LEU A 605 8.38 25.49 -43.29
CA LEU A 605 7.42 26.05 -42.34
C LEU A 605 7.11 27.53 -42.65
N ARG A 606 8.15 28.33 -42.95
CA ARG A 606 8.02 29.76 -43.29
C ARG A 606 7.16 29.96 -44.55
N ILE A 607 7.42 29.20 -45.60
CA ILE A 607 6.69 29.27 -46.88
C ILE A 607 5.22 28.87 -46.68
N ILE A 608 4.96 27.79 -45.95
CA ILE A 608 3.60 27.31 -45.68
C ILE A 608 2.81 28.34 -44.85
N MET A 609 3.42 28.91 -43.81
CA MET A 609 2.76 29.95 -43.00
C MET A 609 2.50 31.23 -43.81
N GLN A 610 3.40 31.62 -44.71
CA GLN A 610 3.20 32.75 -45.62
C GLN A 610 2.05 32.49 -46.61
N ARG A 611 1.93 31.27 -47.15
CA ARG A 611 0.82 30.89 -48.03
C ARG A 611 -0.54 30.99 -47.31
N ASN A 612 -0.55 30.69 -46.01
CA ASN A 612 -1.74 30.72 -45.15
C ASN A 612 -1.78 31.95 -44.22
N ILE A 613 -1.19 33.08 -44.64
CA ILE A 613 -1.04 34.27 -43.79
C ILE A 613 -2.36 34.83 -43.25
N LYS A 614 -3.47 34.59 -43.97
CA LYS A 614 -4.82 35.03 -43.56
C LYS A 614 -5.23 34.49 -42.19
N SER A 615 -4.85 33.25 -41.87
CA SER A 615 -5.11 32.63 -40.56
C SER A 615 -3.89 32.65 -39.65
N LEU A 616 -2.69 32.46 -40.21
CA LEU A 616 -1.45 32.24 -39.44
C LEU A 616 -0.59 33.51 -39.25
N GLY A 617 -1.01 34.67 -39.72
CA GLY A 617 -0.20 35.90 -39.68
C GLY A 617 0.24 36.33 -38.27
N HIS A 618 -0.64 36.21 -37.28
CA HIS A 618 -0.31 36.55 -35.89
C HIS A 618 0.73 35.59 -35.30
N MET A 619 0.62 34.29 -35.59
CA MET A 619 1.59 33.27 -35.16
C MET A 619 2.92 33.41 -35.88
N TYR A 620 2.91 33.78 -37.16
CA TYR A 620 4.12 34.01 -37.95
C TYR A 620 4.99 35.11 -37.32
N ALA A 621 4.36 36.20 -36.87
CA ALA A 621 5.07 37.28 -36.19
C ALA A 621 5.71 36.80 -34.87
N GLN A 622 5.00 35.99 -34.09
CA GLN A 622 5.53 35.43 -32.84
C GLN A 622 6.70 34.45 -33.07
N MET A 623 6.61 33.61 -34.12
CA MET A 623 7.59 32.55 -34.38
C MET A 623 8.83 32.99 -35.16
N PHE A 624 8.80 34.10 -35.90
CA PHE A 624 9.93 34.48 -36.77
C PHE A 624 10.36 35.94 -36.66
N ILE A 625 9.49 36.84 -36.19
CA ILE A 625 9.73 38.29 -36.20
C ILE A 625 10.08 38.79 -34.79
N ASN A 626 9.29 38.40 -33.78
CA ASN A 626 9.45 38.87 -32.39
C ASN A 626 10.51 38.12 -31.59
N ILE A 627 11.26 37.21 -32.22
CA ILE A 627 12.34 36.50 -31.54
C ILE A 627 13.54 37.45 -31.43
N PRO A 628 14.09 37.68 -30.23
CA PRO A 628 15.27 38.52 -30.06
C PRO A 628 16.41 37.95 -30.90
N ARG A 629 16.85 38.70 -31.92
CA ARG A 629 18.08 38.44 -32.65
C ARG A 629 19.21 39.09 -31.86
N HIS A 630 20.28 38.34 -31.60
CA HIS A 630 21.54 38.95 -31.22
C HIS A 630 22.02 39.74 -32.44
N GLU A 631 22.01 41.07 -32.33
CA GLU A 631 23.05 41.87 -32.97
C GLU A 631 24.40 41.56 -32.31
#